data_AF-A0A177NTI9-F1
#
_entry.id   AF-A0A177NTI9-F1
#
_cell.length_a   1.000
_cell.length_b   1.000
_cell.length_c   1.000
_cell.angle_alpha   90.00
_cell.angle_beta   90.00
_cell.angle_gamma   90.00
#
_symmetry.space_group_name_H-M   'P 1'
#
loop_
_entity.id
_entity.type
_entity.pdbx_description
1 polymer ?
#
loop_
_entity_poly.entity_id
_entity_poly.type
_entity_poly.pdbx_seq_one_letter_code
_entity_poly.pdbx_strand_id
1 'polypeptide(L)'
;MTASRKRGRNLGLGSRNLTRAGKTCAHQSGKAFATRGTLAERWSVFAKWLEQTQGIKRMEDITRDHVMAYGQTLKARVERNELKASTAQLYVSAVNSIMTSATQGQWTAVSPTRDCGIPKRRYIPETSKAMPQSQHDQLQASVDDERIVALLNLQRTLGLRFKESALLDAQKALRQAQREKRITVFSGTKGGKRRHVPVSTEARAALETAASLQNGPSMVPANLRYVDFRDHCYR
;
A
#
# COMPACT_ATOMS: atom_id res chain seq x y z
N MET A 1 50.01 -12.06 -8.69
CA MET A 1 49.17 -11.70 -7.52
C MET A 1 48.09 -10.73 -7.98
N THR A 2 46.89 -11.23 -8.29
CA THR A 2 45.76 -10.41 -8.72
C THR A 2 45.19 -9.66 -7.52
N ALA A 3 45.21 -8.33 -7.58
CA ALA A 3 44.65 -7.46 -6.55
C ALA A 3 43.18 -7.84 -6.30
N SER A 4 42.87 -8.29 -5.08
CA SER A 4 41.50 -8.51 -4.61
C SER A 4 40.77 -7.18 -4.67
N ARG A 5 39.95 -7.00 -5.70
CA ARG A 5 39.04 -5.85 -5.86
C ARG A 5 38.19 -5.82 -4.60
N LYS A 6 38.43 -4.86 -3.70
CA LYS A 6 37.65 -4.69 -2.45
C LYS A 6 36.17 -4.74 -2.82
N ARG A 7 35.49 -5.85 -2.52
CA ARG A 7 34.04 -5.96 -2.73
C ARG A 7 33.40 -4.82 -1.94
N GLY A 8 32.66 -3.95 -2.61
CA GLY A 8 31.95 -2.86 -1.95
C GLY A 8 31.00 -3.45 -0.90
N ARG A 9 30.95 -2.87 0.30
CA ARG A 9 30.20 -3.43 1.44
C ARG A 9 28.72 -3.60 1.10
N ASN A 10 28.15 -4.77 1.38
CA ASN A 10 26.75 -5.10 1.10
C ASN A 10 26.40 -4.81 -0.37
N LEU A 11 27.12 -5.44 -1.30
CA LEU A 11 26.92 -5.32 -2.74
C LEU A 11 27.08 -3.88 -3.26
N GLY A 12 27.99 -3.11 -2.65
CA GLY A 12 28.25 -1.72 -3.03
C GLY A 12 27.30 -0.68 -2.43
N LEU A 13 26.41 -1.06 -1.50
CA LEU A 13 25.49 -0.14 -0.81
C LEU A 13 26.15 0.67 0.32
N GLY A 14 27.41 0.41 0.63
CA GLY A 14 28.26 1.26 1.49
C GLY A 14 28.07 1.11 3.01
N SER A 15 26.98 0.49 3.46
CA SER A 15 26.71 0.21 4.89
C SER A 15 27.42 -1.06 5.37
N ARG A 16 27.86 -1.10 6.65
CA ARG A 16 28.29 -2.34 7.35
C ARG A 16 27.13 -3.09 8.00
N ASN A 17 26.03 -2.40 8.27
CA ASN A 17 24.85 -2.95 8.90
C ASN A 17 23.85 -3.42 7.84
N LEU A 18 23.43 -4.69 7.92
CA LEU A 18 22.54 -5.35 6.95
C LEU A 18 21.18 -4.66 6.85
N THR A 19 20.59 -4.28 7.97
CA THR A 19 19.32 -3.55 8.02
C THR A 19 19.42 -2.23 7.26
N ARG A 20 20.47 -1.43 7.54
CA ARG A 20 20.69 -0.14 6.86
C ARG A 20 21.00 -0.31 5.38
N ALA A 21 21.71 -1.37 4.99
CA ALA A 21 21.95 -1.67 3.59
C ALA A 21 20.63 -1.91 2.84
N GLY A 22 19.73 -2.75 3.35
CA GLY A 22 18.45 -3.00 2.67
C GLY A 22 17.50 -1.81 2.68
N LYS A 23 17.53 -0.97 3.73
CA LYS A 23 16.81 0.32 3.71
C LYS A 23 17.33 1.19 2.56
N THR A 24 18.64 1.32 2.41
CA THR A 24 19.28 2.09 1.33
C THR A 24 18.86 1.55 -0.04
N CYS A 25 18.91 0.23 -0.23
CA CYS A 25 18.45 -0.43 -1.44
C CYS A 25 16.96 -0.16 -1.73
N ALA A 26 16.10 -0.24 -0.71
CA ALA A 26 14.68 0.09 -0.85
C ALA A 26 14.48 1.55 -1.30
N HIS A 27 15.26 2.50 -0.76
CA HIS A 27 15.20 3.90 -1.17
C HIS A 27 15.67 4.15 -2.61
N GLN A 28 16.66 3.37 -3.07
CA GLN A 28 17.23 3.45 -4.42
C GLN A 28 16.43 2.67 -5.49
N SER A 29 15.49 1.82 -5.08
CA SER A 29 14.75 0.92 -5.99
C SER A 29 13.85 1.57 -7.05
N GLY A 30 13.76 2.91 -7.11
CA GLY A 30 12.87 3.64 -8.03
C GLY A 30 11.37 3.49 -7.73
N LYS A 31 10.97 2.68 -6.74
CA LYS A 31 9.56 2.42 -6.40
C LYS A 31 8.87 3.63 -5.75
N ALA A 32 7.55 3.63 -5.66
CA ALA A 32 6.80 4.68 -4.96
C ALA A 32 7.16 4.77 -3.46
N PHE A 33 7.12 5.97 -2.87
CA PHE A 33 7.54 6.23 -1.48
C PHE A 33 6.97 5.24 -0.46
N ALA A 34 5.65 5.03 -0.46
CA ALA A 34 5.00 4.09 0.45
C ALA A 34 5.52 2.65 0.28
N THR A 35 5.79 2.23 -0.96
CA THR A 35 6.38 0.91 -1.25
C THR A 35 7.80 0.80 -0.71
N ARG A 36 8.61 1.87 -0.79
CA ARG A 36 9.97 1.90 -0.22
C ARG A 36 9.91 1.68 1.28
N GLY A 37 9.03 2.40 1.98
CA GLY A 37 8.83 2.24 3.44
C GLY A 37 8.45 0.81 3.82
N THR A 38 7.47 0.22 3.14
CA THR A 38 7.05 -1.16 3.40
C THR A 38 8.17 -2.18 3.12
N LEU A 39 8.97 -1.99 2.08
CA LEU A 39 10.12 -2.87 1.79
C LEU A 39 11.19 -2.74 2.88
N ALA A 40 11.51 -1.52 3.29
CA ALA A 40 12.49 -1.22 4.34
C ALA A 40 12.10 -1.83 5.69
N GLU A 41 10.82 -1.74 6.08
CA GLU A 41 10.30 -2.31 7.31
C GLU A 41 10.42 -3.84 7.29
N ARG A 42 9.91 -4.51 6.25
CA ARG A 42 9.94 -5.97 6.13
C ARG A 42 11.37 -6.51 6.03
N TRP A 43 12.25 -5.79 5.35
CA TRP A 43 13.67 -6.11 5.34
C TRP A 43 14.29 -6.06 6.73
N SER A 44 13.93 -5.06 7.54
CA SER A 44 14.48 -4.92 8.89
C SER A 44 14.12 -6.14 9.75
N VAL A 45 12.91 -6.67 9.60
CA VAL A 45 12.49 -7.92 10.25
C VAL A 45 13.32 -9.10 9.79
N PHE A 46 13.50 -9.27 8.47
CA PHE A 46 14.32 -10.35 7.91
C PHE A 46 15.79 -10.25 8.35
N ALA A 47 16.41 -9.08 8.24
CA ALA A 47 17.80 -8.85 8.61
C ALA A 47 18.07 -9.17 10.09
N LYS A 48 17.14 -8.78 10.98
CA LYS A 48 17.22 -9.12 12.41
C LYS A 48 17.13 -10.63 12.63
N TRP A 49 16.15 -11.29 12.00
CA TRP A 49 16.02 -12.75 12.09
C TRP A 49 17.28 -13.46 11.59
N LEU A 50 17.83 -13.00 10.46
CA LEU A 50 18.99 -13.61 9.81
C LEU A 50 20.25 -13.49 10.68
N GLU A 51 20.48 -12.32 11.27
CA GLU A 51 21.59 -12.12 12.19
C GLU A 51 21.46 -12.98 13.46
N GLN A 52 20.24 -13.10 14.01
CA GLN A 52 19.98 -13.84 15.25
C GLN A 52 20.04 -15.36 15.09
N THR A 53 19.61 -15.88 13.94
CA THR A 53 19.44 -17.33 13.74
C THR A 53 20.54 -17.96 12.87
N GLN A 54 21.12 -17.20 11.95
CA GLN A 54 22.14 -17.69 11.00
C GLN A 54 23.48 -16.96 11.16
N GLY A 55 23.56 -15.91 11.99
CA GLY A 55 24.78 -15.12 12.18
C GLY A 55 25.21 -14.29 10.96
N ILE A 56 24.38 -14.20 9.92
CA ILE A 56 24.72 -13.53 8.67
C ILE A 56 24.46 -12.03 8.77
N LYS A 57 25.49 -11.24 8.43
CA LYS A 57 25.48 -9.77 8.58
C LYS A 57 25.72 -9.01 7.28
N ARG A 58 25.91 -9.73 6.16
CA ARG A 58 26.23 -9.16 4.86
C ARG A 58 25.33 -9.71 3.77
N MET A 59 24.96 -8.87 2.81
CA MET A 59 24.09 -9.26 1.70
C MET A 59 24.73 -10.30 0.78
N GLU A 60 26.05 -10.25 0.61
CA GLU A 60 26.83 -11.18 -0.21
C GLU A 60 26.72 -12.63 0.27
N ASP A 61 26.45 -12.82 1.55
CA ASP A 61 26.36 -14.13 2.21
C ASP A 61 24.90 -14.65 2.24
N ILE A 62 23.94 -13.88 1.71
CA ILE A 62 22.54 -14.30 1.62
C ILE A 62 22.38 -15.26 0.44
N THR A 63 21.92 -16.48 0.73
CA THR A 63 21.58 -17.51 -0.24
C THR A 63 20.07 -17.69 -0.32
N ARG A 64 19.61 -18.41 -1.35
CA ARG A 64 18.20 -18.82 -1.45
C ARG A 64 17.76 -19.62 -0.23
N ASP A 65 18.62 -20.49 0.30
CA ASP A 65 18.30 -21.35 1.44
C ASP A 65 18.01 -20.54 2.71
N HIS A 66 18.75 -19.44 2.93
CA HIS A 66 18.46 -18.51 4.03
C HIS A 66 17.06 -17.88 3.92
N VAL A 67 16.64 -17.52 2.70
CA VAL A 67 15.31 -16.96 2.45
C VAL A 67 14.21 -18.04 2.55
N MET A 68 14.51 -19.27 2.14
CA MET A 68 13.61 -20.42 2.32
C MET A 68 13.41 -20.75 3.80
N ALA A 69 14.49 -20.81 4.59
CA ALA A 69 14.44 -21.00 6.03
C ALA A 69 13.62 -19.90 6.72
N TYR A 70 13.83 -18.63 6.33
CA TYR A 70 12.98 -17.53 6.80
C TYR A 70 11.51 -17.76 6.46
N GLY A 71 11.22 -18.14 5.22
CA GLY A 71 9.86 -18.48 4.78
C GLY A 71 9.22 -19.62 5.59
N GLN A 72 9.99 -20.65 5.98
CA GLN A 72 9.49 -21.72 6.85
C GLN A 72 9.17 -21.23 8.27
N THR A 73 9.96 -20.29 8.82
CA THR A 73 9.60 -19.68 10.11
C THR A 73 8.30 -18.88 10.02
N LEU A 74 8.06 -18.20 8.89
CA LEU A 74 6.81 -17.50 8.64
C LEU A 74 5.64 -18.46 8.44
N LYS A 75 5.86 -19.60 7.76
CA LYS A 75 4.87 -20.67 7.62
C LYS A 75 4.42 -21.21 8.98
N ALA A 76 5.36 -21.52 9.88
CA ALA A 76 5.03 -22.00 11.23
C ALA A 76 4.16 -20.99 12.02
N ARG A 77 4.42 -19.67 11.85
CA ARG A 77 3.57 -18.62 12.45
C ARG A 77 2.17 -18.56 11.83
N VAL A 78 2.04 -18.88 10.55
CA VAL A 78 0.74 -18.98 9.87
C VAL A 78 -0.03 -20.18 10.40
N GLU A 79 0.61 -21.33 10.56
CA GLU A 79 0.01 -22.55 11.11
C GLU A 79 -0.49 -22.36 12.55
N ARG A 80 0.20 -21.52 13.34
CA ARG A 80 -0.23 -21.11 14.69
C ARG A 80 -1.22 -19.95 14.72
N ASN A 81 -1.74 -19.50 13.59
CA ASN A 81 -2.65 -18.35 13.46
C ASN A 81 -2.10 -17.00 13.98
N GLU A 82 -0.78 -16.88 14.17
CA GLU A 82 -0.12 -15.63 14.59
C GLU A 82 0.08 -14.66 13.42
N LEU A 83 0.01 -15.15 12.19
CA LEU A 83 0.27 -14.38 10.98
C LEU A 83 -0.63 -14.85 9.83
N LYS A 84 -1.21 -13.92 9.07
CA LYS A 84 -1.96 -14.27 7.86
C LYS A 84 -1.01 -14.79 6.78
N ALA A 85 -1.41 -15.83 6.06
CA ALA A 85 -0.66 -16.36 4.92
C ALA A 85 -0.32 -15.27 3.89
N SER A 86 -1.27 -14.37 3.59
CA SER A 86 -1.05 -13.25 2.69
C SER A 86 0.08 -12.33 3.17
N THR A 87 0.13 -12.03 4.47
CA THR A 87 1.18 -11.22 5.10
C THR A 87 2.53 -11.94 5.08
N ALA A 88 2.58 -13.23 5.44
CA ALA A 88 3.79 -14.04 5.38
C ALA A 88 4.44 -14.02 3.98
N GLN A 89 3.63 -14.20 2.93
CA GLN A 89 4.13 -14.13 1.56
C GLN A 89 4.68 -12.74 1.18
N LEU A 90 4.13 -11.66 1.76
CA LEU A 90 4.62 -10.30 1.53
C LEU A 90 6.00 -10.06 2.16
N TYR A 91 6.32 -10.73 3.27
CA TYR A 91 7.66 -10.67 3.88
C TYR A 91 8.70 -11.30 2.94
N VAL A 92 8.47 -12.52 2.45
CA VAL A 92 9.38 -13.19 1.50
C VAL A 92 9.52 -12.38 0.20
N SER A 93 8.40 -11.83 -0.31
CA SER A 93 8.40 -10.99 -1.53
C SER A 93 9.21 -9.69 -1.36
N ALA A 94 9.25 -9.13 -0.14
CA ALA A 94 10.06 -7.96 0.15
C ALA A 94 11.56 -8.26 0.12
N VAL A 95 11.97 -9.41 0.68
CA VAL A 95 13.36 -9.90 0.61
C VAL A 95 13.79 -10.09 -0.84
N ASN A 96 12.99 -10.80 -1.64
CA ASN A 96 13.27 -10.98 -3.07
C ASN A 96 13.41 -9.62 -3.78
N SER A 97 12.51 -8.68 -3.53
CA SER A 97 12.57 -7.35 -4.16
C SER A 97 13.88 -6.62 -3.87
N ILE A 98 14.36 -6.68 -2.63
CA ILE A 98 15.61 -6.02 -2.23
C ILE A 98 16.81 -6.76 -2.79
N MET A 99 16.83 -8.10 -2.72
CA MET A 99 17.93 -8.89 -3.26
C MET A 99 18.04 -8.72 -4.78
N THR A 100 16.93 -8.77 -5.53
CA THR A 100 16.92 -8.49 -6.97
C THR A 100 17.45 -7.10 -7.29
N SER A 101 17.10 -6.08 -6.50
CA SER A 101 17.63 -4.73 -6.72
C SER A 101 19.12 -4.63 -6.37
N ALA A 102 19.55 -5.24 -5.25
CA ALA A 102 20.94 -5.18 -4.78
C ALA A 102 21.90 -5.98 -5.68
N THR A 103 21.43 -7.08 -6.27
CA THR A 103 22.20 -7.91 -7.19
C THR A 103 21.99 -7.55 -8.66
N GLN A 104 21.35 -6.41 -8.95
CA GLN A 104 21.12 -5.92 -10.31
C GLN A 104 20.44 -6.97 -11.22
N GLY A 105 19.42 -7.63 -10.70
CA GLY A 105 18.62 -8.62 -11.41
C GLY A 105 19.13 -10.06 -11.31
N GLN A 106 20.35 -10.30 -10.80
CA GLN A 106 20.95 -11.64 -10.75
C GLN A 106 20.37 -12.53 -9.64
N TRP A 107 19.46 -12.01 -8.81
CA TRP A 107 18.83 -12.79 -7.74
C TRP A 107 17.75 -13.72 -8.28
N THR A 108 17.95 -15.02 -8.10
CA THR A 108 16.89 -16.01 -8.34
C THR A 108 15.89 -15.98 -7.19
N ALA A 109 14.67 -15.50 -7.44
CA ALA A 109 13.66 -15.29 -6.42
C ALA A 109 13.13 -16.58 -5.77
N VAL A 110 12.90 -16.55 -4.46
CA VAL A 110 12.31 -17.64 -3.68
C VAL A 110 10.78 -17.50 -3.66
N SER A 111 10.07 -18.52 -4.15
CA SER A 111 8.62 -18.55 -4.16
C SER A 111 8.07 -18.74 -2.74
N PRO A 112 7.27 -17.79 -2.21
CA PRO A 112 6.72 -17.91 -0.86
C PRO A 112 5.87 -19.16 -0.68
N THR A 113 5.18 -19.62 -1.73
CA THR A 113 4.31 -20.79 -1.67
C THR A 113 5.06 -22.06 -2.03
N ARG A 114 5.68 -22.11 -3.22
CA ARG A 114 6.32 -23.34 -3.74
C ARG A 114 7.61 -23.68 -2.98
N ASP A 115 8.44 -22.69 -2.70
CA ASP A 115 9.75 -22.92 -2.11
C ASP A 115 9.68 -22.89 -0.56
N CYS A 116 8.81 -22.05 0.02
CA CYS A 116 8.66 -21.94 1.48
C CYS A 116 7.44 -22.66 2.08
N GLY A 117 6.58 -23.26 1.26
CA GLY A 117 5.38 -23.97 1.76
C GLY A 117 4.32 -23.09 2.43
N ILE A 118 4.38 -21.75 2.32
CA ILE A 118 3.37 -20.88 2.92
C ILE A 118 2.03 -21.13 2.20
N PRO A 119 0.91 -21.33 2.91
CA PRO A 119 -0.39 -21.58 2.30
C PRO A 119 -0.76 -20.53 1.24
N LYS A 120 -1.43 -20.96 0.17
CA LYS A 120 -1.92 -20.04 -0.87
C LYS A 120 -2.92 -19.05 -0.25
N ARG A 121 -2.97 -17.84 -0.81
CA ARG A 121 -3.99 -16.85 -0.41
C ARG A 121 -5.35 -17.34 -0.88
N ARG A 122 -6.34 -17.34 0.01
CA ARG A 122 -7.74 -17.50 -0.37
C ARG A 122 -8.28 -16.13 -0.76
N TYR A 123 -8.72 -16.03 -2.02
CA TYR A 123 -9.29 -14.79 -2.55
C TYR A 123 -10.81 -14.77 -2.53
N ILE A 124 -11.45 -15.88 -2.16
CA ILE A 124 -12.89 -15.97 -1.99
C ILE A 124 -13.22 -15.42 -0.59
N PRO A 125 -13.88 -14.26 -0.49
CA PRO A 125 -14.34 -13.76 0.80
C PRO A 125 -15.47 -14.65 1.31
N GLU A 126 -15.39 -15.07 2.58
CA GLU A 126 -16.48 -15.81 3.24
C GLU A 126 -17.52 -14.89 3.85
N THR A 127 -17.14 -13.63 4.12
CA THR A 127 -17.99 -12.63 4.73
C THR A 127 -17.86 -11.30 4.00
N SER A 128 -18.97 -10.58 3.90
CA SER A 128 -18.96 -9.21 3.42
C SER A 128 -18.27 -8.30 4.44
N LYS A 129 -17.36 -7.47 3.96
CA LYS A 129 -16.77 -6.37 4.73
C LYS A 129 -17.45 -5.03 4.43
N ALA A 130 -18.54 -5.04 3.67
CA ALA A 130 -19.31 -3.84 3.41
C ALA A 130 -19.94 -3.35 4.72
N MET A 131 -19.84 -2.05 4.96
CA MET A 131 -20.51 -1.42 6.10
C MET A 131 -22.03 -1.45 5.88
N PRO A 132 -22.82 -1.96 6.84
CA PRO A 132 -24.29 -1.88 6.80
C PRO A 132 -24.76 -0.42 6.67
N GLN A 133 -25.96 -0.20 6.10
CA GLN A 133 -26.50 1.16 5.95
C GLN A 133 -26.66 1.85 7.31
N SER A 134 -27.23 1.16 8.29
CA SER A 134 -27.41 1.68 9.65
C SER A 134 -26.11 2.14 10.32
N GLN A 135 -25.01 1.40 10.16
CA GLN A 135 -23.70 1.80 10.70
C GLN A 135 -23.12 3.02 9.97
N HIS A 136 -23.37 3.13 8.66
CA HIS A 136 -22.97 4.31 7.89
C HIS A 136 -23.75 5.54 8.33
N ASP A 137 -25.06 5.43 8.52
CA ASP A 137 -25.91 6.53 8.98
C ASP A 137 -25.50 6.98 10.40
N GLN A 138 -25.22 6.03 11.29
CA GLN A 138 -24.69 6.31 12.64
C GLN A 138 -23.34 7.03 12.59
N LEU A 139 -22.43 6.59 11.72
CA LEU A 139 -21.12 7.23 11.54
C LEU A 139 -21.27 8.67 11.02
N GLN A 140 -22.22 8.91 10.11
CA GLN A 140 -22.46 10.27 9.61
C GLN A 140 -22.98 11.18 10.72
N ALA A 141 -23.88 10.69 11.56
CA ALA A 141 -24.40 11.44 12.69
C ALA A 141 -23.35 11.73 13.78
N SER A 142 -22.27 10.94 13.85
CA SER A 142 -21.18 11.14 14.82
C SER A 142 -20.03 12.02 14.32
N VAL A 143 -20.09 12.52 13.07
CA VAL A 143 -19.02 13.31 12.46
C VAL A 143 -19.47 14.76 12.34
N ASP A 144 -18.80 15.66 13.07
CA ASP A 144 -19.14 17.09 13.09
C ASP A 144 -18.72 17.82 11.80
N ASP A 145 -17.73 17.30 11.07
CA ASP A 145 -17.22 17.92 9.84
C ASP A 145 -18.08 17.52 8.62
N GLU A 146 -18.94 18.44 8.17
CA GLU A 146 -19.82 18.25 7.03
C GLU A 146 -19.10 17.81 5.74
N ARG A 147 -17.85 18.25 5.55
CA ARG A 147 -17.05 17.85 4.39
C ARG A 147 -16.65 16.39 4.48
N ILE A 148 -16.33 15.89 5.67
CA ILE A 148 -16.07 14.46 5.90
C ILE A 148 -17.35 13.66 5.63
N VAL A 149 -18.51 14.13 6.11
CA VAL A 149 -19.81 13.49 5.82
C VAL A 149 -20.09 13.45 4.31
N ALA A 150 -19.82 14.53 3.57
CA ALA A 150 -19.95 14.55 2.11
C ALA A 150 -19.00 13.54 1.43
N LEU A 151 -17.75 13.40 1.92
CA LEU A 151 -16.82 12.39 1.42
C LEU A 151 -17.29 10.95 1.69
N LEU A 152 -17.90 10.68 2.84
CA LEU A 152 -18.49 9.37 3.15
C LEU A 152 -19.61 9.03 2.15
N ASN A 153 -20.50 9.98 1.89
CA ASN A 153 -21.58 9.83 0.92
C ASN A 153 -21.08 9.61 -0.52
N LEU A 154 -20.08 10.37 -0.96
CA LEU A 154 -19.45 10.15 -2.27
C LEU A 154 -18.82 8.75 -2.37
N GLN A 155 -18.16 8.26 -1.32
CA GLN A 155 -17.56 6.93 -1.30
C GLN A 155 -18.64 5.83 -1.33
N ARG A 156 -19.71 5.98 -0.55
CA ARG A 156 -20.84 5.04 -0.48
C ARG A 156 -21.58 4.92 -1.81
N THR A 157 -21.90 6.05 -2.43
CA THR A 157 -22.81 6.10 -3.59
C THR A 157 -22.10 5.90 -4.93
N LEU A 158 -20.85 6.37 -5.06
CA LEU A 158 -20.07 6.28 -6.32
C LEU A 158 -18.94 5.24 -6.26
N GLY A 159 -18.74 4.57 -5.12
CA GLY A 159 -17.66 3.61 -4.94
C GLY A 159 -16.28 4.24 -5.15
N LEU A 160 -16.10 5.50 -4.71
CA LEU A 160 -14.82 6.19 -4.79
C LEU A 160 -13.89 5.68 -3.70
N ARG A 161 -12.58 5.63 -4.00
CA ARG A 161 -11.56 5.52 -2.94
C ARG A 161 -11.49 6.86 -2.21
N PHE A 162 -11.09 6.86 -0.93
CA PHE A 162 -10.84 8.09 -0.16
C PHE A 162 -10.05 9.15 -0.94
N LYS A 163 -8.94 8.76 -1.58
CA LYS A 163 -8.12 9.70 -2.36
C LYS A 163 -8.84 10.23 -3.60
N GLU A 164 -9.70 9.42 -4.22
CA GLU A 164 -10.51 9.82 -5.36
C GLU A 164 -11.61 10.79 -4.92
N SER A 165 -12.29 10.54 -3.80
CA SER A 165 -13.32 11.45 -3.27
C SER A 165 -12.73 12.77 -2.78
N ALA A 166 -11.60 12.73 -2.07
CA ALA A 166 -10.92 13.93 -1.59
C ALA A 166 -10.40 14.82 -2.74
N LEU A 167 -9.87 14.23 -3.80
CA LEU A 167 -9.34 14.96 -4.96
C LEU A 167 -10.39 15.18 -6.07
N LEU A 168 -11.65 14.85 -5.82
CA LEU A 168 -12.73 15.07 -6.77
C LEU A 168 -13.02 16.57 -6.86
N ASP A 169 -13.07 17.09 -8.09
CA ASP A 169 -13.75 18.36 -8.40
C ASP A 169 -15.27 18.06 -8.47
N ALA A 170 -15.95 18.18 -7.33
CA ALA A 170 -17.36 17.87 -7.15
C ALA A 170 -18.27 18.77 -7.99
N GLN A 171 -17.94 20.05 -8.14
CA GLN A 171 -18.69 20.97 -9.01
C GLN A 171 -18.64 20.52 -10.48
N LYS A 172 -17.45 20.14 -10.97
CA LYS A 172 -17.32 19.58 -12.33
C LYS A 172 -18.03 18.23 -12.45
N ALA A 173 -17.91 17.37 -11.44
CA ALA A 173 -18.55 16.07 -11.42
C ALA A 173 -20.08 16.20 -11.43
N LEU A 174 -20.66 17.15 -10.69
CA LEU A 174 -22.10 17.42 -10.71
C LEU A 174 -22.59 17.84 -12.09
N ARG A 175 -21.88 18.77 -12.77
CA ARG A 175 -22.20 19.16 -14.15
C ARG A 175 -22.14 17.97 -15.12
N GLN A 176 -21.15 17.10 -14.97
CA GLN A 176 -21.05 15.87 -15.77
C GLN A 176 -22.23 14.93 -15.49
N ALA A 177 -22.58 14.72 -14.23
CA ALA A 177 -23.70 13.87 -13.83
C ALA A 177 -25.04 14.37 -14.39
N GLN A 178 -25.27 15.68 -14.38
CA GLN A 178 -26.49 16.28 -14.93
C GLN A 178 -26.61 16.06 -16.44
N ARG A 179 -25.51 16.20 -17.18
CA ARG A 179 -25.49 16.06 -18.65
C ARG A 179 -25.44 14.62 -19.14
N GLU A 180 -24.63 13.79 -18.50
CA GLU A 180 -24.24 12.47 -19.03
C GLU A 180 -24.68 11.30 -18.15
N LYS A 181 -25.31 11.56 -16.99
CA LYS A 181 -25.67 10.53 -15.99
C LYS A 181 -24.46 9.70 -15.50
N ARG A 182 -23.26 10.23 -15.64
CA ARG A 182 -21.99 9.64 -15.19
C ARG A 182 -20.95 10.71 -14.90
N ILE A 183 -19.94 10.35 -14.12
CA ILE A 183 -18.76 11.21 -13.87
C ILE A 183 -17.49 10.56 -14.38
N THR A 184 -16.49 11.38 -14.67
CA THR A 184 -15.13 10.91 -14.97
C THR A 184 -14.26 11.02 -13.73
N VAL A 185 -13.74 9.89 -13.25
CA VAL A 185 -12.81 9.83 -12.11
C VAL A 185 -11.39 9.65 -12.66
N PHE A 186 -10.51 10.58 -12.33
CA PHE A 186 -9.10 10.56 -12.75
C PHE A 186 -8.16 10.92 -11.61
N SER A 187 -8.38 12.07 -10.96
CA SER A 187 -7.61 12.50 -9.78
C SER A 187 -7.70 11.46 -8.67
N GLY A 188 -6.56 11.13 -8.07
CA GLY A 188 -6.49 10.16 -6.98
C GLY A 188 -6.58 8.68 -7.39
N THR A 189 -6.83 8.38 -8.66
CA THR A 189 -6.88 6.99 -9.15
C THR A 189 -5.53 6.28 -9.00
N LYS A 190 -5.59 5.00 -8.67
CA LYS A 190 -4.39 4.16 -8.59
C LYS A 190 -3.77 3.98 -9.98
N GLY A 191 -2.53 4.43 -10.15
CA GLY A 191 -1.79 4.31 -11.40
C GLY A 191 -2.28 5.23 -12.53
N GLY A 192 -3.01 6.30 -12.21
CA GLY A 192 -3.50 7.27 -13.20
C GLY A 192 -4.57 6.71 -14.15
N LYS A 193 -5.20 5.59 -13.78
CA LYS A 193 -6.20 4.92 -14.62
C LYS A 193 -7.56 5.62 -14.52
N ARG A 194 -7.88 6.43 -15.55
CA ARG A 194 -9.18 7.08 -15.70
C ARG A 194 -10.31 6.04 -15.78
N ARG A 195 -11.46 6.33 -15.15
CA ARG A 195 -12.67 5.51 -15.24
C ARG A 195 -13.93 6.39 -15.28
N HIS A 196 -15.02 5.84 -15.83
CA HIS A 196 -16.35 6.43 -15.77
C HIS A 196 -17.19 5.73 -14.71
N VAL A 197 -18.01 6.50 -13.99
CA VAL A 197 -18.90 5.98 -12.93
C VAL A 197 -20.31 6.47 -13.21
N PRO A 198 -21.29 5.58 -13.43
CA PRO A 198 -22.70 5.95 -13.52
C PRO A 198 -23.17 6.64 -12.23
N VAL A 199 -24.09 7.59 -12.35
CA VAL A 199 -24.61 8.37 -11.21
C VAL A 199 -26.08 8.01 -10.99
N SER A 200 -26.38 7.38 -9.86
CA SER A 200 -27.75 7.19 -9.37
C SER A 200 -28.34 8.49 -8.82
N THR A 201 -29.63 8.47 -8.45
CA THR A 201 -30.29 9.61 -7.80
C THR A 201 -29.60 9.99 -6.48
N GLU A 202 -29.24 8.99 -5.66
CA GLU A 202 -28.54 9.17 -4.38
C GLU A 202 -27.13 9.72 -4.60
N ALA A 203 -26.42 9.21 -5.60
CA ALA A 203 -25.10 9.71 -5.96
C ALA A 203 -25.14 11.16 -6.46
N ARG A 204 -26.23 11.57 -7.13
CA ARG A 204 -26.43 12.96 -7.54
C ARG A 204 -26.64 13.87 -6.32
N ALA A 205 -27.48 13.47 -5.36
CA ALA A 205 -27.67 14.24 -4.13
C ALA A 205 -26.34 14.40 -3.36
N ALA A 206 -25.54 13.33 -3.27
CA ALA A 206 -24.21 13.39 -2.67
C ALA A 206 -23.26 14.37 -3.40
N LEU A 207 -23.32 14.43 -4.73
CA LEU A 207 -22.56 15.40 -5.53
C LEU A 207 -23.05 16.84 -5.33
N GLU A 208 -24.35 17.05 -5.15
CA GLU A 208 -24.93 18.38 -4.86
C GLU A 208 -24.42 18.93 -3.53
N THR A 209 -24.46 18.13 -2.46
CA THR A 209 -23.86 18.50 -1.16
C THR A 209 -22.35 18.71 -1.25
N ALA A 210 -21.63 17.84 -1.96
CA ALA A 210 -20.18 18.00 -2.11
C ALA A 210 -19.82 19.27 -2.90
N ALA A 211 -20.57 19.59 -3.96
CA ALA A 211 -20.35 20.77 -4.79
C ALA A 211 -20.61 22.08 -4.05
N SER A 212 -21.58 22.11 -3.12
CA SER A 212 -21.84 23.30 -2.29
C SER A 212 -20.73 23.56 -1.26
N LEU A 213 -20.11 22.50 -0.75
CA LEU A 213 -18.99 22.60 0.20
C LEU A 213 -17.64 22.86 -0.48
N GLN A 214 -17.47 22.53 -1.76
CA GLN A 214 -16.20 22.73 -2.47
C GLN A 214 -15.85 24.22 -2.58
N ASN A 215 -14.67 24.60 -2.06
CA ASN A 215 -14.16 25.97 -2.07
C ASN A 215 -12.83 26.12 -2.84
N GLY A 216 -12.45 25.13 -3.65
CA GLY A 216 -11.18 25.08 -4.38
C GLY A 216 -11.22 24.09 -5.54
N PRO A 217 -10.07 23.56 -5.99
CA PRO A 217 -10.01 22.66 -7.15
C PRO A 217 -10.50 21.23 -6.85
N SER A 218 -10.79 20.92 -5.58
CA SER A 218 -11.25 19.60 -5.16
C SER A 218 -11.98 19.66 -3.83
N MET A 219 -12.43 18.51 -3.31
CA MET A 219 -12.99 18.42 -1.96
C MET A 219 -11.97 18.71 -0.84
N VAL A 220 -10.66 18.68 -1.10
CA VAL A 220 -9.66 19.20 -0.15
C VAL A 220 -9.89 20.70 0.06
N PRO A 221 -10.02 21.19 1.31
CA PRO A 221 -10.14 22.62 1.60
C PRO A 221 -9.03 23.43 0.92
N ALA A 222 -9.37 24.57 0.34
CA ALA A 222 -8.42 25.39 -0.43
C ALA A 222 -7.15 25.81 0.34
N ASN A 223 -7.25 25.91 1.67
CA ASN A 223 -6.15 26.27 2.58
C ASN A 223 -5.32 25.07 3.06
N LEU A 224 -5.67 23.84 2.68
CA LEU A 224 -4.99 22.63 3.11
C LEU A 224 -4.34 21.90 1.94
N ARG A 225 -3.21 21.24 2.22
CA ARG A 225 -2.68 20.22 1.30
C ARG A 225 -3.41 18.92 1.53
N TYR A 226 -3.43 18.07 0.51
CA TYR A 226 -4.04 16.74 0.60
C TYR A 226 -3.56 15.91 1.80
N VAL A 227 -2.27 15.98 2.15
CA VAL A 227 -1.71 15.20 3.27
C VAL A 227 -2.28 15.68 4.60
N ASP A 228 -2.33 17.00 4.81
CA ASP A 228 -2.83 17.59 6.05
C ASP A 228 -4.34 17.30 6.21
N PHE A 229 -5.09 17.43 5.12
CA PHE A 229 -6.52 17.09 5.12
C PHE A 229 -6.79 15.59 5.32
N ARG A 230 -5.99 14.72 4.69
CA ARG A 230 -6.07 13.28 4.93
C ARG A 230 -5.85 12.96 6.41
N ASP A 231 -4.83 13.55 7.01
CA ASP A 231 -4.48 13.26 8.40
C ASP A 231 -5.56 13.80 9.36
N HIS A 232 -6.23 14.91 9.02
CA HIS A 232 -7.44 15.38 9.70
C HIS A 232 -8.60 14.38 9.61
N CYS A 233 -8.88 13.81 8.43
CA CYS A 233 -9.98 12.86 8.24
C CYS A 233 -9.82 11.51 8.97
N TYR A 234 -8.62 11.16 9.43
CA TYR A 234 -8.32 9.88 10.10
C TYR A 234 -8.00 10.03 11.60
N ARG A 235 -8.19 11.23 12.17
CA ARG A 235 -8.17 11.44 13.62
C ARG A 235 -9.49 11.00 14.23
#